data_AF-A0A932RDY0-F1
#
_entry.id   AF-A0A932RDY0-F1
#
_cell.length_a   1.000
_cell.length_b   1.000
_cell.length_c   1.000
_cell.angle_alpha   90.00
_cell.angle_beta   90.00
_cell.angle_gamma   90.00
#
_symmetry.space_group_name_H-M   'P 1'
#
loop_
_entity.id
_entity.type
_entity.pdbx_description
1 polymer ?
#
loop_
_entity_poly.entity_id
_entity_poly.type
_entity_poly.pdbx_seq_one_letter_code
_entity_poly.pdbx_strand_id
1 'polypeptide(L)'
;MSELTSIKSESCSICQGTGWDVAAAGGARRCHCALDSRGVRLLEKAGVPKRYESCDLNNYDGRHCESQGKAKMVATKFVEDFPVIDVGLLFLGPCGVGKTHLAVGIIKVLMLEKGIPCLFYDFRELIREIQNSYNPTAQTSEMKILTPVLESPVLVLDELVAAKPTHWVTDTITYVINRRYNDKRITIFTSNFLDNPAERGDETLTDRVGIRLRSRLYEMCHDVIISADDFRKKVRWKSAKFALE
;
A
#
# COMPACT_ATOMS: atom_id res chain seq x y z
N MET A 1 -28.34 4.18 -2.10
CA MET A 1 -28.57 5.41 -2.87
C MET A 1 -27.59 6.43 -2.31
N SER A 2 -26.35 6.45 -2.80
CA SER A 2 -25.88 7.05 -4.06
C SER A 2 -25.46 8.52 -3.86
N GLU A 3 -24.23 8.73 -3.38
CA GLU A 3 -23.56 10.05 -3.37
C GLU A 3 -22.16 9.99 -4.02
N LEU A 4 -21.88 8.97 -4.85
CA LEU A 4 -20.65 8.88 -5.64
C LEU A 4 -20.88 9.07 -7.14
N THR A 5 -22.02 9.67 -7.52
CA THR A 5 -22.33 10.01 -8.91
C THR A 5 -22.63 11.50 -9.02
N SER A 6 -21.58 12.32 -8.95
CA SER A 6 -21.60 13.64 -9.61
C SER A 6 -20.20 14.01 -10.06
N ILE A 7 -19.77 13.39 -11.16
CA ILE A 7 -18.78 14.00 -12.05
C ILE A 7 -19.55 14.41 -13.31
N LYS A 8 -19.95 15.68 -13.38
CA LYS A 8 -20.19 16.39 -14.65
C LYS A 8 -19.86 17.87 -14.46
N SER A 9 -19.11 18.37 -15.43
CA SER A 9 -18.52 19.69 -15.56
C SER A 9 -19.47 20.85 -15.27
N GLU A 10 -19.15 21.63 -14.24
CA GLU A 10 -19.22 23.09 -14.36
C GLU A 10 -17.80 23.59 -14.16
N SER A 11 -17.30 24.33 -15.15
CA SER A 11 -15.92 24.82 -15.21
C SER A 11 -15.43 25.28 -13.83
N CYS A 12 -14.38 24.64 -13.30
CA CYS A 12 -13.80 25.00 -12.01
C CYS A 12 -13.65 26.52 -11.91
N SER A 13 -14.24 27.15 -10.89
CA SER A 13 -14.29 28.62 -10.78
C SER A 13 -12.91 29.28 -10.70
N ILE A 14 -11.88 28.51 -10.32
CA ILE A 14 -10.50 28.95 -10.21
C ILE A 14 -9.79 28.87 -11.57
N CYS A 15 -9.76 27.69 -12.18
CA CYS A 15 -8.97 27.46 -13.40
C CYS A 15 -9.78 27.51 -14.69
N GLN A 16 -11.11 27.59 -14.60
CA GLN A 16 -12.06 27.56 -15.72
C GLN A 16 -11.83 26.40 -16.70
N GLY A 17 -11.38 25.25 -16.17
CA GLY A 17 -11.09 24.05 -16.97
C GLY A 17 -9.66 23.97 -17.53
N THR A 18 -8.83 25.01 -17.37
CA THR A 18 -7.41 24.97 -17.78
C THR A 18 -6.56 24.06 -16.90
N GLY A 19 -6.97 23.83 -15.64
CA GLY A 19 -6.24 23.06 -14.65
C GLY A 19 -5.04 23.79 -14.04
N TRP A 20 -4.93 25.11 -14.22
CA TRP A 20 -3.89 25.97 -13.66
C TRP A 20 -4.50 27.13 -12.86
N ASP A 21 -3.86 27.47 -11.75
CA ASP A 21 -4.20 28.57 -10.85
C ASP A 21 -2.98 29.51 -10.74
N VAL A 22 -3.21 30.80 -10.50
CA VAL A 22 -2.13 31.79 -10.38
C VAL A 22 -1.67 31.86 -8.92
N ALA A 23 -0.40 31.58 -8.67
CA ALA A 23 0.15 31.61 -7.31
C ALA A 23 0.26 33.05 -6.79
N ALA A 24 -0.04 33.26 -5.50
CA ALA A 24 -0.02 34.58 -4.86
C ALA A 24 1.34 35.30 -4.93
N ALA A 25 2.44 34.56 -5.07
CA ALA A 25 3.80 35.09 -5.23
C ALA A 25 4.21 35.34 -6.70
N GLY A 26 3.28 35.20 -7.65
CA GLY A 26 3.56 35.16 -9.09
C GLY A 26 3.93 33.74 -9.56
N GLY A 27 3.52 33.39 -10.79
CA GLY A 27 3.71 32.06 -11.38
C GLY A 27 2.43 31.23 -11.47
N ALA A 28 2.49 30.10 -12.20
CA ALA A 28 1.36 29.18 -12.36
C ALA A 28 1.57 27.92 -11.51
N ARG A 29 0.55 27.53 -10.75
CA ARG A 29 0.48 26.25 -10.03
C ARG A 29 -0.65 25.40 -10.56
N ARG A 30 -0.61 24.09 -10.32
CA ARG A 30 -1.75 23.22 -10.67
C ARG A 30 -2.96 23.58 -9.81
N CYS A 31 -4.12 23.70 -10.44
CA CYS A 31 -5.38 23.92 -9.75
C CYS A 31 -5.77 22.67 -8.96
N HIS A 32 -6.38 22.84 -7.79
CA HIS A 32 -6.85 21.75 -6.94
C HIS A 32 -7.76 20.75 -7.70
N CYS A 33 -8.70 21.24 -8.52
CA CYS A 33 -9.58 20.36 -9.30
C CYS A 33 -8.84 19.44 -10.29
N ALA A 34 -7.67 19.88 -10.78
CA ALA A 34 -6.83 19.08 -11.67
C ALA A 34 -6.00 18.05 -10.88
N LEU A 35 -5.64 18.37 -9.63
CA LEU A 35 -5.05 17.41 -8.70
C LEU A 35 -6.08 16.36 -8.30
N ASP A 36 -7.32 16.76 -7.96
CA ASP A 36 -8.42 15.85 -7.62
C ASP A 36 -8.70 14.87 -8.78
N SER A 37 -8.85 15.40 -10.00
CA SER A 37 -9.09 14.58 -11.20
C SER A 37 -7.92 13.64 -11.53
N ARG A 38 -6.67 14.08 -11.26
CA ARG A 38 -5.49 13.24 -11.44
C ARG A 38 -5.41 12.15 -10.38
N GLY A 39 -5.66 12.50 -9.12
CA GLY A 39 -5.60 11.60 -7.98
C GLY A 39 -6.59 10.45 -8.12
N VAL A 40 -7.83 10.75 -8.54
CA VAL A 40 -8.86 9.73 -8.83
C VAL A 40 -8.36 8.76 -9.91
N ARG A 41 -7.82 9.27 -11.02
CA ARG A 41 -7.25 8.43 -12.09
C ARG A 41 -6.04 7.60 -11.66
N LEU A 42 -5.23 8.11 -10.73
CA LEU A 42 -4.11 7.35 -10.16
C LEU A 42 -4.64 6.23 -9.29
N LEU A 43 -5.63 6.50 -8.44
CA LEU A 43 -6.25 5.51 -7.55
C LEU A 43 -6.92 4.39 -8.35
N GLU A 44 -7.64 4.71 -9.43
CA GLU A 44 -8.23 3.72 -10.35
C GLU A 44 -7.19 2.77 -10.96
N LYS A 45 -5.97 3.28 -11.20
CA LYS A 45 -4.86 2.51 -11.78
C LYS A 45 -3.93 1.87 -10.75
N ALA A 46 -4.14 2.15 -9.47
CA ALA A 46 -3.24 1.71 -8.41
C ALA A 46 -3.35 0.22 -8.09
N GLY A 47 -4.41 -0.47 -8.55
CA GLY A 47 -4.60 -1.90 -8.26
C GLY A 47 -5.13 -2.20 -6.86
N VAL A 48 -5.69 -1.20 -6.16
CA VAL A 48 -6.28 -1.40 -4.82
C VAL A 48 -7.55 -2.27 -4.93
N PRO A 49 -7.63 -3.42 -4.23
CA PRO A 49 -8.82 -4.26 -4.23
C PRO A 49 -10.07 -3.53 -3.71
N LYS A 50 -11.24 -3.81 -4.29
CA LYS A 50 -12.54 -3.21 -3.89
C LYS A 50 -12.84 -3.29 -2.40
N ARG A 51 -12.40 -4.36 -1.71
CA ARG A 51 -12.57 -4.51 -0.26
C ARG A 51 -11.89 -3.39 0.54
N TYR A 52 -10.85 -2.77 0.00
CA TYR A 52 -10.09 -1.69 0.65
C TYR A 52 -10.42 -0.31 0.07
N GLU A 53 -11.45 -0.21 -0.80
CA GLU A 53 -11.88 1.05 -1.40
C GLU A 53 -12.32 2.08 -0.36
N SER A 54 -12.85 1.63 0.79
CA SER A 54 -13.22 2.50 1.90
C SER A 54 -12.14 2.61 2.98
N CYS A 55 -10.93 2.07 2.79
CA CYS A 55 -9.87 2.17 3.79
C CYS A 55 -9.14 3.51 3.67
N ASP A 56 -9.15 4.34 4.70
CA ASP A 56 -8.48 5.64 4.74
C ASP A 56 -7.79 5.85 6.10
N LEU A 57 -6.75 6.69 6.16
CA LEU A 57 -6.08 6.97 7.44
C LEU A 57 -7.05 7.61 8.45
N ASN A 58 -8.01 8.42 7.98
CA ASN A 58 -8.99 9.08 8.83
C ASN A 58 -9.95 8.09 9.50
N ASN A 59 -10.38 7.04 8.78
CA ASN A 59 -11.31 6.03 9.30
C ASN A 59 -10.64 4.80 9.92
N TYR A 60 -9.31 4.79 10.01
CA TYR A 60 -8.59 3.80 10.80
C TYR A 60 -8.77 4.07 12.31
N ASP A 61 -9.44 3.16 13.02
CA ASP A 61 -9.58 3.24 14.48
C ASP A 61 -8.33 2.70 15.19
N GLY A 62 -7.39 3.60 15.46
CA GLY A 62 -6.15 3.30 16.16
C GLY A 62 -6.27 3.27 17.69
N ARG A 63 -7.48 3.36 18.26
CA ARG A 63 -7.66 3.51 19.72
C ARG A 63 -7.82 2.20 20.47
N HIS A 64 -7.88 1.06 19.78
CA HIS A 64 -8.07 -0.23 20.44
C HIS A 64 -6.82 -0.71 21.19
N CYS A 65 -5.62 -0.31 20.75
CA CYS A 65 -4.38 -0.52 21.51
C CYS A 65 -3.31 0.50 21.14
N GLU A 66 -2.30 0.64 22.00
CA GLU A 66 -1.20 1.60 21.84
C GLU A 66 -0.44 1.40 20.52
N SER A 67 -0.20 0.14 20.12
CA SER A 67 0.55 -0.17 18.89
C SER A 67 -0.19 0.26 17.62
N GLN A 68 -1.52 0.16 17.59
CA GLN A 68 -2.34 0.67 16.47
C GLN A 68 -2.34 2.20 16.43
N GLY A 69 -2.40 2.87 17.60
CA GLY A 69 -2.29 4.32 17.69
C GLY A 69 -0.95 4.83 17.17
N LYS A 70 0.15 4.18 17.58
CA LYS A 70 1.50 4.44 17.06
C LYS A 70 1.60 4.18 15.56
N ALA A 71 1.04 3.08 15.06
CA ALA A 71 1.06 2.75 13.64
C ALA A 71 0.31 3.79 12.79
N LYS A 72 -0.85 4.28 13.27
CA LYS A 72 -1.57 5.38 12.64
C LYS A 72 -0.72 6.66 12.62
N MET A 73 -0.10 7.01 13.75
CA MET A 73 0.77 8.19 13.86
C MET A 73 1.95 8.12 12.89
N VAL A 74 2.63 6.97 12.79
CA VAL A 74 3.72 6.76 11.85
C VAL A 74 3.24 6.88 10.40
N ALA A 75 2.08 6.28 10.06
CA ALA A 75 1.50 6.38 8.73
C ALA A 75 1.11 7.82 8.35
N THR A 76 0.54 8.58 9.29
CA THR A 76 0.23 10.00 9.12
C THR A 76 1.49 10.84 8.92
N LYS A 77 2.50 10.64 9.77
CA LYS A 77 3.78 11.35 9.63
C LYS A 77 4.48 11.02 8.31
N PHE A 78 4.43 9.75 7.88
CA PHE A 78 4.99 9.31 6.60
C PHE A 78 4.38 10.09 5.42
N VAL A 79 3.05 10.26 5.38
CA VAL A 79 2.41 11.03 4.31
C VAL A 79 2.70 12.52 4.42
N GLU A 80 2.81 13.08 5.62
CA GLU A 80 3.16 14.49 5.85
C GLU A 80 4.56 14.80 5.31
N ASP A 81 5.55 13.99 5.68
CA ASP A 81 6.97 14.18 5.35
C ASP A 81 7.32 13.82 3.89
N PHE A 82 6.44 13.13 3.16
CA PHE A 82 6.66 12.79 1.74
C PHE A 82 6.73 14.06 0.85
N PRO A 83 7.71 14.21 -0.06
CA PRO A 83 8.67 13.21 -0.56
C PRO A 83 10.07 13.27 0.07
N VAL A 84 10.25 13.92 1.22
CA VAL A 84 11.58 14.08 1.86
C VAL A 84 12.10 12.75 2.43
N ILE A 85 11.19 11.82 2.74
CA ILE A 85 11.53 10.49 3.23
C ILE A 85 12.26 9.65 2.17
N ASP A 86 13.22 8.85 2.63
CA ASP A 86 14.08 7.98 1.81
C ASP A 86 13.83 6.48 2.06
N VAL A 87 13.09 6.14 3.11
CA VAL A 87 12.71 4.77 3.47
C VAL A 87 11.20 4.57 3.49
N GLY A 88 10.77 3.34 3.21
CA GLY A 88 9.39 2.87 3.30
C GLY A 88 8.99 2.41 4.70
N LEU A 89 7.88 1.68 4.77
CA LEU A 89 7.36 1.11 6.01
C LEU A 89 7.15 -0.39 5.87
N LEU A 90 7.48 -1.16 6.90
CA LEU A 90 7.17 -2.58 6.99
C LEU A 90 6.21 -2.81 8.16
N PHE A 91 4.92 -2.98 7.85
CA PHE A 91 3.91 -3.28 8.84
C PHE A 91 3.95 -4.76 9.21
N LEU A 92 4.16 -5.07 10.48
CA LEU A 92 4.27 -6.43 11.01
C LEU A 92 3.22 -6.68 12.09
N GLY A 93 2.70 -7.90 12.19
CA GLY A 93 1.74 -8.29 13.24
C GLY A 93 0.70 -9.29 12.76
N PRO A 94 -0.21 -9.77 13.63
CA PRO A 94 -1.14 -10.83 13.26
C PRO A 94 -2.22 -10.40 12.26
N CYS A 95 -3.02 -11.36 11.80
CA CYS A 95 -4.13 -11.11 10.90
C CYS A 95 -5.19 -10.19 11.52
N GLY A 96 -5.76 -9.30 10.71
CA GLY A 96 -6.90 -8.48 11.12
C GLY A 96 -6.59 -7.26 11.99
N VAL A 97 -5.32 -6.91 12.18
CA VAL A 97 -4.89 -5.71 12.95
C VAL A 97 -4.84 -4.41 12.14
N GLY A 98 -5.09 -4.51 10.83
CA GLY A 98 -5.25 -3.35 9.94
C GLY A 98 -3.98 -2.86 9.23
N LYS A 99 -2.96 -3.72 9.06
CA LYS A 99 -1.74 -3.42 8.28
C LYS A 99 -2.04 -2.94 6.86
N THR A 100 -2.83 -3.71 6.12
CA THR A 100 -3.24 -3.37 4.75
C THR A 100 -4.07 -2.09 4.69
N HIS A 101 -4.90 -1.83 5.71
CA HIS A 101 -5.68 -0.59 5.81
C HIS A 101 -4.74 0.62 5.88
N LEU A 102 -3.73 0.58 6.75
CA LEU A 102 -2.75 1.66 6.86
C LEU A 102 -1.97 1.85 5.56
N ALA A 103 -1.50 0.75 4.94
CA ALA A 103 -0.78 0.81 3.67
C ALA A 103 -1.64 1.43 2.54
N VAL A 104 -2.91 1.03 2.42
CA VAL A 104 -3.86 1.61 1.45
C VAL A 104 -4.17 3.07 1.77
N GLY A 105 -4.37 3.40 3.05
CA GLY A 105 -4.61 4.77 3.50
C GLY A 105 -3.45 5.71 3.13
N ILE A 106 -2.21 5.26 3.29
CA ILE A 106 -1.02 6.01 2.89
C ILE A 106 -1.05 6.32 1.40
N ILE A 107 -1.14 5.29 0.54
CA ILE A 107 -1.07 5.52 -0.91
C ILE A 107 -2.26 6.33 -1.45
N LYS A 108 -3.43 6.23 -0.82
CA LYS A 108 -4.58 7.07 -1.17
C LYS A 108 -4.31 8.54 -0.91
N VAL A 109 -3.79 8.90 0.28
CA VAL A 109 -3.41 10.28 0.58
C VAL A 109 -2.34 10.77 -0.39
N LEU A 110 -1.32 9.96 -0.66
CA LEU A 110 -0.27 10.31 -1.62
C LEU A 110 -0.82 10.55 -3.04
N MET A 111 -1.78 9.76 -3.50
CA MET A 111 -2.39 9.91 -4.82
C MET A 111 -3.37 11.07 -4.89
N LEU A 112 -4.30 11.16 -3.94
CA LEU A 112 -5.41 12.12 -3.95
C LEU A 112 -4.95 13.52 -3.60
N GLU A 113 -4.12 13.66 -2.55
CA GLU A 113 -3.71 14.97 -2.04
C GLU A 113 -2.38 15.44 -2.63
N LYS A 114 -1.46 14.51 -2.89
CA LYS A 114 -0.11 14.84 -3.40
C LYS A 114 0.11 14.51 -4.87
N GLY A 115 -0.84 13.85 -5.54
CA GLY A 115 -0.73 13.50 -6.96
C GLY A 115 0.43 12.55 -7.29
N ILE A 116 0.91 11.79 -6.30
CA ILE A 116 2.04 10.87 -6.43
C ILE A 116 1.53 9.52 -6.96
N PRO A 117 2.08 9.00 -8.07
CA PRO A 117 1.72 7.67 -8.54
C PRO A 117 2.13 6.59 -7.52
N CYS A 118 1.18 5.73 -7.18
CA CYS A 118 1.39 4.59 -6.31
C CYS A 118 0.83 3.32 -6.97
N LEU A 119 1.36 2.17 -6.56
CA LEU A 119 0.93 0.86 -7.03
C LEU A 119 0.73 -0.06 -5.83
N PHE A 120 -0.31 -0.88 -5.87
CA PHE A 120 -0.63 -1.88 -4.87
C PHE A 120 -0.65 -3.25 -5.53
N TYR A 121 0.01 -4.21 -4.89
CA TYR A 121 -0.05 -5.62 -5.26
C TYR A 121 -0.20 -6.49 -4.01
N ASP A 122 -1.14 -7.42 -4.04
CA ASP A 122 -1.03 -8.63 -3.21
C ASP A 122 0.13 -9.47 -3.74
N PHE A 123 1.01 -9.91 -2.85
CA PHE A 123 2.21 -10.64 -3.24
C PHE A 123 1.90 -11.90 -4.07
N ARG A 124 0.84 -12.66 -3.72
CA ARG A 124 0.49 -13.89 -4.43
C ARG A 124 -0.05 -13.61 -5.82
N GLU A 125 -0.86 -12.56 -5.96
CA GLU A 125 -1.38 -12.16 -7.28
C GLU A 125 -0.27 -11.63 -8.18
N LEU A 126 0.69 -10.84 -7.66
CA LEU A 126 1.86 -10.40 -8.43
C LEU A 126 2.64 -11.59 -8.98
N ILE A 127 2.96 -12.56 -8.12
CA ILE A 127 3.69 -13.76 -8.50
C ILE A 127 2.91 -14.55 -9.56
N ARG A 128 1.59 -14.69 -9.41
CA ARG A 128 0.72 -15.35 -10.38
C ARG A 128 0.69 -14.65 -11.73
N GLU A 129 0.61 -13.32 -11.75
CA GLU A 129 0.65 -12.52 -12.98
C GLU A 129 1.97 -12.72 -13.72
N ILE A 130 3.10 -12.69 -13.00
CA ILE A 130 4.42 -12.95 -13.57
C ILE A 130 4.48 -14.37 -14.14
N GLN A 131 4.03 -15.39 -13.40
CA GLN A 131 3.99 -16.78 -13.90
C GLN A 131 3.17 -16.93 -15.18
N ASN A 132 2.00 -16.30 -15.23
CA ASN A 132 1.11 -16.38 -16.39
C ASN A 132 1.72 -15.73 -17.64
N SER A 133 2.63 -14.77 -17.48
CA SER A 133 3.30 -14.10 -18.61
C SER A 133 4.26 -14.99 -19.40
N TYR A 134 4.71 -16.11 -18.81
CA TYR A 134 5.56 -17.09 -19.51
C TYR A 134 4.76 -18.10 -20.34
N ASN A 135 3.43 -18.10 -20.26
CA ASN A 135 2.61 -19.01 -21.04
C ASN A 135 2.74 -18.64 -22.54
N PRO A 136 3.08 -19.57 -23.46
CA PRO A 136 3.26 -19.28 -24.89
C PRO A 136 2.05 -18.61 -25.57
N THR A 137 0.85 -18.75 -24.99
CA THR A 137 -0.38 -18.10 -25.49
C THR A 137 -0.63 -16.71 -24.89
N ALA A 138 0.18 -16.26 -23.93
CA ALA A 138 0.04 -14.96 -23.31
C ALA A 138 0.51 -13.84 -24.27
N GLN A 139 -0.32 -12.83 -24.49
CA GLN A 139 0.02 -11.65 -25.32
C GLN A 139 0.78 -10.57 -24.53
N THR A 140 1.13 -10.86 -23.27
CA THR A 140 1.75 -9.91 -22.34
C THR A 140 3.13 -10.41 -21.97
N SER A 141 4.16 -9.63 -22.30
CA SER A 141 5.53 -9.93 -21.85
C SER A 141 5.67 -9.71 -20.35
N GLU A 142 6.51 -10.52 -19.71
CA GLU A 142 6.89 -10.37 -18.30
C GLU A 142 7.24 -8.92 -17.93
N MET A 143 8.03 -8.25 -18.79
CA MET A 143 8.44 -6.86 -18.58
C MET A 143 7.27 -5.88 -18.51
N LYS A 144 6.14 -6.14 -19.18
CA LYS A 144 4.95 -5.25 -19.06
C LYS A 144 4.36 -5.26 -17.66
N ILE A 145 4.52 -6.37 -16.91
CA ILE A 145 4.05 -6.51 -15.53
C ILE A 145 5.13 -6.00 -14.57
N LEU A 146 6.39 -6.38 -14.80
CA LEU A 146 7.49 -5.99 -13.92
C LEU A 146 7.82 -4.51 -13.98
N THR A 147 7.83 -3.86 -15.15
CA THR A 147 8.24 -2.45 -15.28
C THR A 147 7.46 -1.53 -14.32
N PRO A 148 6.10 -1.55 -14.26
CA PRO A 148 5.36 -0.76 -13.28
C PRO A 148 5.76 -1.06 -11.82
N VAL A 149 5.96 -2.33 -11.49
CA VAL A 149 6.34 -2.78 -10.14
C VAL A 149 7.74 -2.30 -9.76
N LEU A 150 8.68 -2.31 -10.70
CA LEU A 150 10.06 -1.88 -10.46
C LEU A 150 10.19 -0.35 -10.42
N GLU A 151 9.45 0.36 -11.27
CA GLU A 151 9.66 1.80 -11.49
C GLU A 151 8.69 2.71 -10.73
N SER A 152 7.57 2.18 -10.21
CA SER A 152 6.60 2.98 -9.47
C SER A 152 7.29 3.73 -8.31
N PRO A 153 7.04 5.05 -8.16
CA PRO A 153 7.61 5.86 -7.07
C PRO A 153 7.34 5.26 -5.70
N VAL A 154 6.12 4.77 -5.49
CA VAL A 154 5.70 4.08 -4.26
C VAL A 154 5.00 2.77 -4.65
N LEU A 155 5.44 1.67 -4.04
CA LEU A 155 4.84 0.36 -4.19
C LEU A 155 4.37 -0.16 -2.83
N VAL A 156 3.15 -0.67 -2.75
CA VAL A 156 2.67 -1.50 -1.64
C VAL A 156 2.73 -2.96 -2.07
N LEU A 157 3.48 -3.78 -1.34
CA LEU A 157 3.47 -5.23 -1.44
C LEU A 157 2.80 -5.81 -0.19
N ASP A 158 1.54 -6.21 -0.35
CA ASP A 158 0.70 -6.76 0.72
C ASP A 158 0.94 -8.26 0.90
N GLU A 159 0.86 -8.72 2.15
CA GLU A 159 1.01 -10.12 2.56
C GLU A 159 2.32 -10.78 2.10
N LEU A 160 3.44 -10.08 2.30
CA LEU A 160 4.78 -10.54 1.97
C LEU A 160 5.05 -11.93 2.58
N VAL A 161 5.23 -12.91 1.70
CA VAL A 161 5.58 -14.31 2.00
C VAL A 161 4.60 -15.01 2.97
N ALA A 162 3.30 -14.88 2.72
CA ALA A 162 2.25 -15.62 3.43
C ALA A 162 2.46 -17.16 3.45
N ALA A 163 3.09 -17.73 2.41
CA ALA A 163 3.42 -19.16 2.29
C ALA A 163 4.92 -19.39 2.02
N LYS A 164 5.44 -20.61 2.25
CA LYS A 164 6.81 -20.98 1.87
C LYS A 164 6.99 -20.81 0.36
N PRO A 165 7.88 -19.91 -0.09
CA PRO A 165 8.08 -19.67 -1.51
C PRO A 165 8.85 -20.83 -2.16
N THR A 166 8.54 -21.14 -3.41
CA THR A 166 9.40 -21.99 -4.23
C THR A 166 10.69 -21.24 -4.58
N HIS A 167 11.74 -21.94 -5.03
CA HIS A 167 13.00 -21.30 -5.42
C HIS A 167 12.78 -20.17 -6.44
N TRP A 168 11.96 -20.43 -7.46
CA TRP A 168 11.60 -19.43 -8.47
C TRP A 168 10.89 -18.21 -7.88
N VAL A 169 9.97 -18.40 -6.91
CA VAL A 169 9.31 -17.27 -6.22
C VAL A 169 10.33 -16.45 -5.42
N THR A 170 11.25 -17.12 -4.72
CA THR A 170 12.33 -16.48 -3.96
C THR A 170 13.25 -15.65 -4.87
N ASP A 171 13.63 -16.17 -6.03
CA ASP A 171 14.47 -15.44 -6.99
C ASP A 171 13.74 -14.23 -7.56
N THR A 172 12.45 -14.39 -7.90
CA THR A 172 11.61 -13.32 -8.44
C THR A 172 11.45 -12.17 -7.44
N ILE A 173 11.10 -12.46 -6.17
CA ILE A 173 10.98 -11.41 -5.15
C ILE A 173 12.34 -10.80 -4.81
N THR A 174 13.41 -11.60 -4.84
CA THR A 174 14.77 -11.10 -4.66
C THR A 174 15.13 -10.09 -5.74
N TYR A 175 14.80 -10.38 -6.99
CA TYR A 175 15.02 -9.46 -8.09
C TYR A 175 14.24 -8.15 -7.90
N VAL A 176 12.94 -8.22 -7.59
CA VAL A 176 12.09 -7.03 -7.38
C VAL A 176 12.62 -6.16 -6.22
N ILE A 177 12.87 -6.78 -5.06
CA ILE A 177 13.36 -6.05 -3.87
C ILE A 177 14.74 -5.45 -4.15
N ASN A 178 15.67 -6.21 -4.74
CA ASN A 178 17.02 -5.72 -5.03
C ASN A 178 17.00 -4.54 -6.00
N ARG A 179 16.18 -4.60 -7.05
CA ARG A 179 16.09 -3.52 -8.02
C ARG A 179 15.55 -2.25 -7.38
N ARG A 180 14.48 -2.36 -6.60
CA ARG A 180 13.88 -1.22 -5.88
C ARG A 180 14.81 -0.65 -4.81
N TYR A 181 15.55 -1.51 -4.11
CA TYR A 181 16.60 -1.12 -3.17
C TYR A 181 17.68 -0.28 -3.84
N ASN A 182 18.27 -0.78 -4.94
CA ASN A 182 19.33 -0.09 -5.68
C ASN A 182 18.86 1.25 -6.26
N ASP A 183 17.62 1.31 -6.72
CA ASP A 183 17.02 2.52 -7.30
C ASP A 183 16.40 3.45 -6.22
N LYS A 184 16.60 3.16 -4.93
CA LYS A 184 16.03 3.89 -3.77
C LYS A 184 14.53 4.17 -3.90
N ARG A 185 13.77 3.17 -4.37
CA ARG A 185 12.33 3.27 -4.56
C ARG A 185 11.58 2.92 -3.28
N ILE A 186 10.72 3.84 -2.84
CA ILE A 186 9.92 3.68 -1.63
C ILE A 186 8.99 2.47 -1.77
N THR A 187 9.07 1.56 -0.81
CA THR A 187 8.25 0.35 -0.80
C THR A 187 7.65 0.15 0.57
N ILE A 188 6.34 -0.03 0.63
CA ILE A 188 5.58 -0.33 1.83
C ILE A 188 5.24 -1.82 1.79
N PHE A 189 5.54 -2.53 2.86
CA PHE A 189 5.28 -3.96 2.98
C PHE A 189 4.31 -4.23 4.11
N THR A 190 3.54 -5.31 3.99
CA THR A 190 2.83 -5.90 5.13
C THR A 190 3.23 -7.36 5.28
N SER A 191 3.38 -7.82 6.52
CA SER A 191 3.64 -9.24 6.80
C SER A 191 2.98 -9.68 8.10
N ASN A 192 2.62 -10.96 8.14
CA ASN A 192 2.10 -11.60 9.35
C ASN A 192 3.20 -12.19 10.23
N PHE A 193 4.45 -12.23 9.75
CA PHE A 193 5.59 -12.83 10.45
C PHE A 193 6.40 -11.77 11.17
N LEU A 194 6.70 -12.01 12.44
CA LEU A 194 7.57 -11.16 13.25
C LEU A 194 9.00 -11.73 13.22
N ASP A 195 10.01 -10.92 13.53
CA ASP A 195 11.37 -11.43 13.77
C ASP A 195 11.48 -12.21 15.08
N ASN A 196 10.66 -11.82 16.07
CA ASN A 196 10.55 -12.49 17.36
C ASN A 196 9.13 -13.09 17.47
N PRO A 197 8.96 -14.38 17.17
CA PRO A 197 7.65 -15.02 17.20
C PRO A 197 7.16 -15.19 18.65
N ALA A 198 5.84 -15.27 18.81
CA ALA A 198 5.21 -15.42 20.13
C ALA A 198 5.39 -16.84 20.70
N GLU A 199 5.38 -17.86 19.84
CA GLU A 199 5.52 -19.25 20.22
C GLU A 199 6.83 -19.86 19.69
N ARG A 200 7.41 -20.79 20.47
CA ARG A 200 8.59 -21.54 20.04
C ARG A 200 8.21 -22.46 18.87
N GLY A 201 8.80 -22.22 17.70
CA GLY A 201 8.60 -23.03 16.49
C GLY A 201 7.83 -22.32 15.38
N ASP A 202 7.27 -21.15 15.66
CA ASP A 202 6.73 -20.26 14.62
C ASP A 202 7.87 -19.73 13.74
N GLU A 203 7.61 -19.67 12.44
CA GLU A 203 8.56 -19.14 11.47
C GLU A 203 8.66 -17.62 11.59
N THR A 204 9.88 -17.11 11.54
CA THR A 204 10.15 -15.68 11.51
C THR A 204 10.03 -15.12 10.10
N LEU A 205 9.97 -13.79 9.98
CA LEU A 205 10.09 -13.16 8.66
C LEU A 205 11.42 -13.55 7.99
N THR A 206 12.51 -13.62 8.77
CA THR A 206 13.82 -14.04 8.28
C THR A 206 13.83 -15.47 7.73
N ASP A 207 13.10 -16.40 8.36
CA ASP A 207 12.98 -17.77 7.86
C ASP A 207 12.23 -17.83 6.52
N ARG A 208 11.31 -16.88 6.30
CA ARG A 208 10.49 -16.80 5.10
C ARG A 208 11.17 -16.11 3.92
N VAL A 209 11.82 -14.96 4.15
CA VAL A 209 12.49 -14.20 3.08
C VAL A 209 13.98 -14.53 2.94
N GLY A 210 14.57 -15.17 3.95
CA GLY A 210 16.01 -15.39 4.05
C GLY A 210 16.78 -14.16 4.52
N ILE A 211 17.94 -14.40 5.13
CA ILE A 211 18.79 -13.39 5.78
C ILE A 211 19.14 -12.22 4.85
N ARG A 212 19.36 -12.50 3.56
CA ARG A 212 19.79 -11.49 2.58
C ARG A 212 18.68 -10.50 2.24
N LEU A 213 17.44 -10.97 2.12
CA LEU A 213 16.31 -10.08 1.87
C LEU A 213 15.93 -9.33 3.13
N ARG A 214 15.94 -9.99 4.30
CA ARG A 214 15.69 -9.30 5.56
C ARG A 214 16.67 -8.15 5.79
N SER A 215 17.97 -8.36 5.53
CA SER A 215 18.99 -7.31 5.62
C SER A 215 18.66 -6.09 4.77
N ARG A 216 18.13 -6.28 3.56
CA ARG A 216 17.71 -5.15 2.70
C ARG A 216 16.45 -4.48 3.24
N LEU A 217 15.50 -5.25 3.76
CA LEU A 217 14.30 -4.69 4.37
C LEU A 217 14.62 -3.79 5.56
N TYR A 218 15.65 -4.09 6.36
CA TYR A 218 16.10 -3.21 7.45
C TYR A 218 16.60 -1.83 6.98
N GLU A 219 17.21 -1.75 5.79
CA GLU A 219 17.63 -0.46 5.21
C GLU A 219 16.52 0.22 4.41
N MET A 220 15.64 -0.56 3.78
CA MET A 220 14.55 -0.03 2.94
C MET A 220 13.39 0.51 3.76
N CYS A 221 13.19 0.05 4.99
CA CYS A 221 11.94 0.26 5.70
C CYS A 221 12.15 0.52 7.19
N HIS A 222 11.27 1.35 7.75
CA HIS A 222 11.04 1.39 9.17
C HIS A 222 10.00 0.33 9.58
N ASP A 223 10.34 -0.51 10.55
CA ASP A 223 9.45 -1.57 11.05
C ASP A 223 8.35 -0.98 11.95
N VAL A 224 7.09 -1.29 11.64
CA VAL A 224 5.92 -0.87 12.39
C VAL A 224 5.18 -2.11 12.90
N ILE A 225 5.42 -2.47 14.15
CA ILE A 225 4.83 -3.65 14.78
C ILE A 225 3.45 -3.30 15.37
N ILE A 226 2.44 -4.04 14.98
CA ILE A 226 1.05 -3.90 15.44
C ILE A 226 0.64 -5.16 16.18
N SER A 227 0.48 -5.04 17.50
CA SER A 227 0.01 -6.12 18.38
C SER A 227 -1.39 -5.78 18.86
N ALA A 228 -2.40 -6.33 18.19
CA ALA A 228 -3.81 -6.12 18.48
C ALA A 228 -4.63 -7.37 18.20
N ASP A 229 -5.85 -7.43 18.73
CA ASP A 229 -6.80 -8.48 18.38
C ASP A 229 -7.30 -8.34 16.94
N ASP A 230 -7.73 -9.45 16.35
CA ASP A 230 -8.37 -9.47 15.03
C ASP A 230 -9.69 -8.69 15.04
N PHE A 231 -9.69 -7.52 14.41
CA PHE A 231 -10.86 -6.66 14.30
C PHE A 231 -11.96 -7.28 13.45
N ARG A 232 -11.60 -8.12 12.46
CA ARG A 232 -12.58 -8.79 11.58
C ARG A 232 -13.46 -9.76 12.39
N LYS A 233 -12.91 -10.40 13.41
CA LYS A 233 -13.67 -11.24 14.35
C LYS A 233 -14.63 -10.41 15.22
N LYS A 234 -14.16 -9.25 15.72
CA LYS A 234 -14.97 -8.36 16.57
C LYS A 234 -16.15 -7.75 15.82
N VAL A 235 -15.96 -7.33 14.57
CA VAL A 235 -17.05 -6.79 13.73
C VAL A 235 -18.08 -7.87 13.41
N ARG A 236 -17.64 -9.05 12.96
CA ARG A 236 -18.55 -10.17 12.65
C ARG A 236 -19.36 -10.61 13.87
N TRP A 237 -18.76 -10.61 15.05
CA TRP A 237 -19.47 -10.89 16.31
C TRP A 237 -20.57 -9.88 16.60
N LYS A 238 -20.31 -8.57 16.42
CA LYS A 238 -21.33 -7.53 16.62
C LYS A 238 -22.48 -7.67 15.62
N SER A 239 -22.18 -7.83 14.33
CA SER A 239 -23.22 -7.97 13.29
C SER A 239 -24.06 -9.24 13.43
N ALA A 240 -23.47 -10.36 13.90
CA ALA A 240 -24.21 -11.59 14.14
C ALA A 240 -25.15 -11.49 15.35
N LYS A 241 -24.79 -10.71 16.37
CA LYS A 241 -25.62 -10.50 17.57
C LYS A 241 -26.88 -9.68 17.25
N PHE A 242 -26.77 -8.68 16.38
CA PHE A 242 -27.91 -7.89 15.89
C PHE A 242 -28.85 -8.64 14.94
N ALA A 243 -28.45 -9.79 14.39
CA ALA A 243 -29.28 -10.60 13.49
C ALA A 243 -30.02 -11.74 14.22
N LEU A 244 -29.78 -11.91 15.52
CA LEU A 244 -30.38 -12.94 16.38
C LEU A 244 -31.31 -12.34 17.45
N GLU A 245 -31.55 -11.03 17.39
CA GLU A 245 -32.55 -10.27 18.16
C GLU A 245 -33.66 -9.81 17.19
#